data_AF-V7BTU9-F1
#
_entry.id   AF-V7BTU9-F1
#
_cell.length_a   1.000
_cell.length_b   1.000
_cell.length_c   1.000
_cell.angle_alpha   90.00
_cell.angle_beta   90.00
_cell.angle_gamma   90.00
#
_symmetry.space_group_name_H-M   'P 1'
#
loop_
_entity.id
_entity.type
_entity.pdbx_description
1 polymer ?
#
loop_
_entity_poly.entity_id
_entity_poly.type
_entity_poly.pdbx_seq_one_letter_code
_entity_poly.pdbx_strand_id
1 'polypeptide(L)'
;MHWIPTVAAELARMKLENDALLACCSSAEEKEKVVLAEQERMTLPSLADKEKVNQLQKALHKLGEDLQRTQDIVLHQHELGFNKGLEHVVFFYGIPLTEGKFNVNKDFYKGELMPVTNIPDRGSWATRCSGPADDAGQGRAMLDSVEICSCLF
;
A
#
# COMPACT_ATOMS: atom_id res chain seq x y z
N MET A 1 -10.67 -40.06 83.70
CA MET A 1 -11.42 -39.22 82.74
C MET A 1 -10.54 -38.07 82.28
N HIS A 2 -9.66 -38.29 81.29
CA HIS A 2 -8.71 -37.28 80.79
C HIS A 2 -8.89 -36.91 79.31
N TRP A 3 -9.77 -37.61 78.59
CA TRP A 3 -9.96 -37.52 77.14
C TRP A 3 -11.01 -36.48 76.72
N ILE A 4 -11.95 -36.13 77.60
CA ILE A 4 -13.01 -35.14 77.32
C ILE A 4 -12.43 -33.73 77.04
N PRO A 5 -11.47 -33.20 77.83
CA PRO A 5 -10.85 -31.91 77.53
C PRO A 5 -10.04 -31.93 76.22
N THR A 6 -9.37 -33.04 75.93
CA THR A 6 -8.55 -33.21 74.72
C THR A 6 -9.42 -33.21 73.46
N VAL A 7 -10.54 -33.95 73.46
CA VAL A 7 -11.47 -33.99 72.32
C VAL A 7 -12.14 -32.63 72.10
N ALA A 8 -12.46 -31.90 73.17
CA ALA A 8 -13.03 -30.55 73.06
C ALA A 8 -12.02 -29.54 72.45
N ALA A 9 -10.74 -29.63 72.82
CA ALA A 9 -9.68 -28.80 72.25
C ALA A 9 -9.44 -29.10 70.76
N GLU A 10 -9.43 -30.38 70.37
CA GLU A 10 -9.30 -30.81 68.98
C GLU A 10 -10.48 -30.33 68.12
N LEU A 11 -11.70 -30.40 68.65
CA LEU A 11 -12.90 -29.88 67.97
C LEU A 11 -12.84 -28.36 67.78
N ALA A 12 -12.38 -27.61 68.79
CA ALA A 12 -12.20 -26.16 68.68
C ALA A 12 -11.14 -25.81 67.63
N ARG A 13 -10.04 -26.58 67.57
CA ARG A 13 -8.99 -26.41 66.55
C ARG A 13 -9.53 -26.67 65.14
N MET A 14 -10.24 -27.78 64.95
CA MET A 14 -10.84 -28.10 63.65
C MET A 14 -11.87 -27.07 63.18
N LYS A 15 -12.66 -26.49 64.09
CA LYS A 15 -13.58 -25.39 63.74
C LYS A 15 -12.83 -24.16 63.27
N LEU A 16 -11.80 -23.74 64.01
CA LEU A 16 -10.97 -22.59 63.64
C LEU A 16 -10.30 -22.80 62.27
N GLU A 17 -9.80 -24.02 62.01
CA GLU A 17 -9.17 -24.38 60.75
C GLU A 17 -10.19 -24.43 59.60
N ASN A 18 -11.40 -24.91 59.84
CA ASN A 18 -12.49 -24.91 58.85
C ASN A 18 -12.91 -23.47 58.50
N ASP A 19 -13.06 -22.59 59.48
CA ASP A 19 -13.39 -21.18 59.28
C ASP A 19 -12.27 -20.46 58.49
N ALA A 20 -11.01 -20.76 58.79
CA ALA A 20 -9.86 -20.24 58.06
C ALA A 20 -9.85 -20.72 56.60
N LEU A 21 -10.14 -22.01 56.36
CA LEU A 21 -10.24 -22.56 55.02
C LEU A 21 -11.40 -21.94 54.22
N LEU A 22 -12.56 -21.75 54.84
CA LEU A 22 -13.70 -21.05 54.25
C LEU A 22 -13.33 -19.63 53.81
N ALA A 23 -12.67 -18.87 54.69
CA ALA A 23 -12.19 -17.54 54.37
C ALA A 23 -11.16 -17.54 53.22
N CYS A 24 -10.24 -18.51 53.21
CA CYS A 24 -9.29 -18.71 52.12
C CYS A 24 -9.98 -19.04 50.79
N CYS A 25 -10.98 -19.92 50.79
CA CYS A 25 -11.76 -20.28 49.60
C CYS A 25 -12.49 -19.06 49.03
N SER A 26 -13.22 -18.30 49.85
CA SER A 26 -13.91 -17.09 49.39
C SER A 26 -12.94 -16.04 48.85
N SER A 27 -11.75 -15.89 49.44
CA SER A 27 -10.72 -14.99 48.93
C SER A 27 -10.15 -15.47 47.59
N ALA A 28 -9.96 -16.77 47.41
CA ALA A 28 -9.46 -17.36 46.18
C ALA A 28 -10.47 -17.22 45.03
N GLU A 29 -11.76 -17.48 45.28
CA GLU A 29 -12.85 -17.28 44.30
C GLU A 29 -12.93 -15.82 43.82
N GLU A 30 -12.75 -14.86 44.72
CA GLU A 30 -12.76 -13.45 44.33
C GLU A 30 -11.54 -13.07 43.50
N LYS A 31 -10.36 -13.59 43.84
CA LYS A 31 -9.14 -13.39 43.03
C LYS A 31 -9.27 -14.04 41.65
N GLU A 32 -9.90 -15.20 41.55
CA GLU A 32 -10.15 -15.88 40.28
C GLU A 32 -11.04 -15.05 39.35
N LYS A 33 -12.11 -14.45 39.87
CA LYS A 33 -12.97 -13.54 39.08
C LYS A 33 -12.20 -12.34 38.55
N VAL A 34 -11.33 -11.74 39.37
CA VAL A 34 -10.49 -10.61 38.95
C VAL A 34 -9.54 -11.01 37.83
N VAL A 35 -8.89 -12.18 37.95
CA VAL A 35 -7.98 -12.71 36.93
C VAL A 35 -8.72 -12.97 35.61
N LEU A 36 -9.92 -13.57 35.67
CA LEU A 36 -10.73 -13.81 34.47
C LEU A 36 -11.14 -12.50 33.78
N ALA A 37 -11.61 -11.52 34.55
CA ALA A 37 -11.97 -10.20 34.02
C ALA A 37 -10.75 -9.50 33.37
N GLU A 38 -9.58 -9.60 33.98
CA GLU A 38 -8.35 -9.01 33.45
C GLU A 38 -7.85 -9.74 32.19
N GLN A 39 -8.00 -11.07 32.14
CA GLN A 39 -7.71 -11.88 30.97
C GLN A 39 -8.64 -11.54 29.79
N GLU A 40 -9.94 -11.36 30.03
CA GLU A 40 -10.89 -10.91 29.00
C GLU A 40 -10.53 -9.51 28.47
N ARG A 41 -10.18 -8.59 29.38
CA ARG A 41 -9.74 -7.22 29.02
C ARG A 41 -8.49 -7.20 28.15
N MET A 42 -7.57 -8.15 28.31
CA MET A 42 -6.39 -8.27 27.45
C MET A 42 -6.69 -8.98 26.12
N THR A 43 -7.60 -9.95 26.12
CA THR A 43 -7.82 -10.82 24.95
C THR A 43 -8.68 -10.15 23.88
N LEU A 44 -9.72 -9.40 24.27
CA LEU A 44 -10.64 -8.72 23.35
C LEU A 44 -9.94 -7.71 22.41
N PRO A 45 -9.10 -6.77 22.91
CA PRO A 45 -8.38 -5.83 22.05
C PRO A 45 -7.41 -6.55 21.09
N SER A 46 -6.71 -7.57 21.58
CA SER A 46 -5.77 -8.37 20.76
C SER A 46 -6.48 -9.06 19.58
N LEU A 47 -7.69 -9.58 19.77
CA LEU A 47 -8.47 -10.17 18.67
C LEU A 47 -8.92 -9.10 17.67
N ALA A 48 -9.39 -7.94 18.14
CA ALA A 48 -9.77 -6.83 17.28
C ALA A 48 -8.59 -6.31 16.45
N ASP A 49 -7.39 -6.24 17.04
CA ASP A 49 -6.18 -5.80 16.34
C ASP A 49 -5.72 -6.83 15.30
N LYS A 50 -5.82 -8.13 15.59
CA LYS A 50 -5.56 -9.19 14.60
C LYS A 50 -6.51 -9.11 13.40
N GLU A 51 -7.79 -8.83 13.64
CA GLU A 51 -8.76 -8.66 12.55
C GLU A 51 -8.44 -7.42 11.69
N LYS A 52 -8.09 -6.29 12.32
CA LYS A 52 -7.66 -5.09 11.60
C LYS A 52 -6.43 -5.34 10.74
N VAL A 53 -5.43 -6.06 11.26
CA VAL A 53 -4.23 -6.42 10.50
C VAL A 53 -4.59 -7.27 9.28
N ASN A 54 -5.46 -8.27 9.45
CA ASN A 54 -5.94 -9.10 8.33
C ASN A 54 -6.68 -8.26 7.28
N GLN A 55 -7.52 -7.30 7.69
CA GLN A 55 -8.22 -6.41 6.77
C GLN A 55 -7.27 -5.49 6.00
N LEU A 56 -6.29 -4.89 6.70
CA LEU A 56 -5.26 -4.06 6.07
C LEU A 56 -4.43 -4.86 5.06
N GLN A 57 -4.07 -6.10 5.39
CA GLN A 57 -3.32 -6.97 4.49
C GLN A 57 -4.11 -7.29 3.21
N LYS A 58 -5.41 -7.59 3.34
CA LYS A 58 -6.30 -7.78 2.17
C LYS A 58 -6.43 -6.51 1.33
N ALA A 59 -6.60 -5.36 1.97
CA ALA A 59 -6.70 -4.08 1.28
C ALA A 59 -5.40 -3.74 0.53
N LEU A 60 -4.25 -3.98 1.14
CA LEU A 60 -2.94 -3.73 0.55
C LEU A 60 -2.67 -4.64 -0.66
N HIS A 61 -3.05 -5.92 -0.57
CA HIS A 61 -2.97 -6.85 -1.70
C HIS A 61 -3.81 -6.35 -2.88
N LYS A 62 -5.08 -6.02 -2.62
CA LYS A 62 -6.00 -5.50 -3.64
C LYS A 62 -5.47 -4.21 -4.27
N LEU A 63 -4.94 -3.30 -3.45
CA LEU A 63 -4.33 -2.06 -3.95
C LEU A 63 -3.15 -2.33 -4.87
N GLY A 64 -2.31 -3.33 -4.56
CA GLY A 64 -1.23 -3.78 -5.42
C GLY A 64 -1.73 -4.32 -6.76
N GLU A 65 -2.77 -5.14 -6.77
CA GLU A 65 -3.39 -5.66 -7.99
C GLU A 65 -3.99 -4.56 -8.86
N ASP A 66 -4.70 -3.60 -8.24
CA ASP A 66 -5.31 -2.48 -8.94
C ASP A 66 -4.25 -1.52 -9.52
N LEU A 67 -3.14 -1.30 -8.80
CA LEU A 67 -2.02 -0.51 -9.28
C LEU A 67 -1.37 -1.18 -10.50
N GLN A 68 -1.07 -2.47 -10.42
CA GLN A 68 -0.48 -3.21 -11.54
C GLN A 68 -1.39 -3.17 -12.76
N ARG A 69 -2.69 -3.45 -12.59
CA ARG A 69 -3.67 -3.39 -13.69
C ARG A 69 -3.70 -2.01 -14.34
N THR A 70 -3.65 -0.94 -13.54
CA THR A 70 -3.66 0.43 -14.05
C THR A 70 -2.39 0.71 -14.85
N GLN A 71 -1.23 0.31 -14.35
CA GLN A 71 0.04 0.45 -15.06
C GLN A 71 0.01 -0.29 -16.40
N ASP A 72 -0.48 -1.52 -16.42
CA ASP A 72 -0.59 -2.33 -17.64
C ASP A 72 -1.49 -1.67 -18.68
N ILE A 73 -2.65 -1.14 -18.27
CA ILE A 73 -3.58 -0.43 -19.16
C ILE A 73 -2.90 0.81 -19.76
N VAL A 74 -2.26 1.62 -18.93
CA VAL A 74 -1.61 2.87 -19.37
C VAL A 74 -0.48 2.55 -20.36
N LEU A 75 0.38 1.59 -20.04
CA LEU A 75 1.48 1.17 -20.91
C LEU A 75 0.94 0.62 -22.24
N HIS A 76 -0.09 -0.22 -22.19
CA HIS A 76 -0.70 -0.78 -23.39
C HIS A 76 -1.32 0.30 -24.29
N GLN A 77 -2.05 1.25 -23.71
CA GLN A 77 -2.61 2.36 -24.47
C GLN A 77 -1.53 3.28 -25.07
N HIS A 78 -0.45 3.54 -24.33
CA HIS A 78 0.69 4.27 -24.84
C HIS A 78 1.36 3.55 -26.01
N GLU A 79 1.58 2.24 -25.90
CA GLU A 79 2.14 1.43 -26.97
C GLU A 79 1.26 1.46 -28.23
N LEU A 80 -0.06 1.28 -28.08
CA LEU A 80 -1.01 1.36 -29.18
C LEU A 80 -1.00 2.74 -29.85
N GLY A 81 -1.06 3.80 -29.06
CA GLY A 81 -1.04 5.18 -29.56
C GLY A 81 0.27 5.52 -30.27
N PHE A 82 1.39 5.09 -29.70
CA PHE A 82 2.72 5.27 -30.27
C PHE A 82 2.85 4.53 -31.60
N ASN A 83 2.47 3.25 -31.66
CA ASN A 83 2.51 2.45 -32.89
C ASN A 83 1.63 3.04 -33.99
N LYS A 84 0.42 3.49 -33.65
CA LYS A 84 -0.46 4.19 -34.60
C LYS A 84 0.19 5.47 -35.13
N GLY A 85 0.84 6.24 -34.27
CA GLY A 85 1.59 7.43 -34.68
C GLY A 85 2.75 7.09 -35.63
N LEU A 86 3.48 6.01 -35.36
CA LEU A 86 4.55 5.53 -36.24
C LEU A 86 4.03 5.12 -37.61
N GLU A 87 2.90 4.39 -37.67
CA GLU A 87 2.26 4.00 -38.93
C GLU A 87 1.88 5.23 -39.77
N HIS A 88 1.32 6.27 -39.14
CA HIS A 88 1.02 7.53 -39.82
C HIS A 88 2.30 8.19 -40.37
N VAL A 89 3.38 8.24 -39.58
CA VAL A 89 4.65 8.85 -40.00
C VAL A 89 5.27 8.09 -41.18
N VAL A 90 5.26 6.75 -41.15
CA VAL A 90 5.69 5.92 -42.28
C VAL A 90 4.89 6.25 -43.54
N PHE A 91 3.56 6.33 -43.40
CA PHE A 91 2.67 6.60 -44.52
C PHE A 91 2.90 7.98 -45.14
N PHE A 92 2.96 9.04 -44.33
CA PHE A 92 3.06 10.42 -44.82
C PHE A 92 4.47 10.81 -45.28
N TYR A 93 5.52 10.34 -44.61
CA TYR A 93 6.89 10.76 -44.86
C TYR A 93 7.73 9.71 -45.58
N GLY A 94 7.13 8.55 -45.91
CA GLY A 94 7.83 7.46 -46.61
C GLY A 94 9.06 6.96 -45.85
N ILE A 95 9.08 7.14 -44.52
CA ILE A 95 10.23 6.75 -43.71
C ILE A 95 10.36 5.24 -43.75
N PRO A 96 11.48 4.69 -44.27
CA PRO A 96 11.68 3.26 -44.31
C PRO A 96 11.97 2.77 -42.90
N LEU A 97 10.93 2.39 -42.15
CA LEU A 97 11.06 1.56 -40.96
C LEU A 97 11.34 0.13 -41.44
N THR A 98 12.56 -0.11 -41.91
CA THR A 98 12.96 -1.31 -42.66
C THR A 98 12.78 -2.66 -41.95
N GLU A 99 12.31 -2.70 -40.71
CA GLU A 99 12.03 -3.94 -39.98
C GLU A 99 10.83 -3.80 -39.02
N GLY A 100 9.91 -2.84 -39.27
CA GLY A 100 8.70 -2.66 -38.46
C GLY A 100 8.95 -2.26 -37.00
N LYS A 101 10.19 -1.90 -36.63
CA LYS A 101 10.57 -1.51 -35.26
C LYS A 101 11.28 -0.18 -35.27
N PHE A 102 10.60 0.83 -34.73
CA PHE A 102 11.24 2.08 -34.35
C PHE A 102 12.36 1.80 -33.34
N ASN A 103 13.57 2.30 -33.61
CA ASN A 103 14.72 2.07 -32.75
C ASN A 103 15.09 3.39 -32.05
N VAL A 104 14.79 3.49 -30.75
CA VAL A 104 15.07 4.66 -29.91
C VAL A 104 16.55 5.06 -29.87
N ASN A 105 17.46 4.15 -30.22
CA ASN A 105 18.90 4.40 -30.25
C ASN A 105 19.40 4.90 -31.61
N LYS A 106 18.51 5.03 -32.60
CA LYS A 106 18.82 5.56 -33.92
C LYS A 106 17.92 6.75 -34.23
N ASP A 107 18.44 7.70 -34.98
CA ASP A 107 17.65 8.83 -35.46
C ASP A 107 18.12 9.26 -36.86
N PHE A 108 17.26 9.98 -37.58
CA PHE A 108 17.58 10.53 -38.88
C PHE A 108 18.41 11.81 -38.73
N TYR A 109 19.57 11.82 -39.40
CA TYR A 109 20.43 12.99 -39.49
C TYR A 109 20.93 13.12 -40.92
N LYS A 110 20.71 14.29 -41.54
CA LYS A 110 21.06 14.58 -42.94
C LYS A 110 20.57 13.52 -43.95
N GLY A 111 19.40 12.93 -43.70
CA GLY A 111 18.77 11.94 -44.58
C GLY A 111 19.21 10.50 -44.35
N GLU A 112 20.12 10.23 -43.41
CA GLU A 112 20.56 8.87 -43.06
C GLU A 112 20.14 8.49 -41.64
N LEU A 113 19.76 7.23 -41.44
CA LEU A 113 19.43 6.67 -40.14
C LEU A 113 20.72 6.20 -39.45
N MET A 114 21.12 6.85 -38.36
CA MET A 114 22.37 6.55 -37.66
C MET A 114 22.18 6.49 -36.14
N PRO A 115 23.07 5.82 -35.39
CA PRO A 115 23.01 5.79 -33.92
C PRO A 115 23.03 7.21 -33.34
N VAL A 116 22.17 7.47 -32.34
CA VAL A 116 22.06 8.79 -31.69
C VAL A 116 23.39 9.26 -31.11
N THR A 117 24.24 8.33 -30.66
CA THR A 117 25.60 8.60 -30.16
C THR A 117 26.53 9.24 -31.19
N ASN A 118 26.25 9.05 -32.48
CA ASN A 118 27.09 9.52 -33.58
C ASN A 118 26.56 10.82 -34.19
N ILE A 119 25.43 11.33 -33.70
CA ILE A 119 24.85 12.60 -34.14
C ILE A 119 25.53 13.73 -33.35
N PRO A 120 26.14 14.73 -34.01
CA PRO A 120 26.71 15.88 -33.32
C PRO A 120 25.66 16.53 -32.41
N ASP A 121 26.06 16.93 -31.21
CA ASP A 121 25.15 17.48 -30.20
C ASP A 121 24.25 18.57 -30.79
N ARG A 122 22.93 18.32 -30.81
CA ARG A 122 21.93 19.18 -31.47
C ARG A 122 21.47 20.34 -30.57
N GLY A 123 22.30 20.70 -29.58
CA GLY A 123 21.88 21.48 -28.42
C GLY A 123 20.88 20.69 -27.58
N SER A 124 20.84 20.94 -26.28
CA SER A 124 19.91 20.24 -25.40
C SER A 124 18.47 20.41 -25.91
N TRP A 125 17.78 19.28 -26.07
CA TRP A 125 16.34 19.23 -26.39
C TRP A 125 15.50 20.05 -25.39
N ALA A 126 16.03 20.29 -24.18
CA ALA A 126 15.47 21.15 -23.15
C ALA A 126 15.27 22.61 -23.59
N THR A 127 16.11 23.16 -24.48
CA THR A 127 16.00 24.56 -24.89
C THR A 127 14.90 24.80 -25.94
N ARG A 128 14.40 23.74 -26.59
CA ARG A 128 13.37 23.86 -27.64
C ARG A 128 11.93 23.91 -27.12
N CYS A 129 11.69 23.48 -25.88
CA CYS A 129 10.37 23.54 -25.24
C CYS A 129 10.17 24.78 -24.34
N SER A 130 11.17 25.66 -24.25
CA SER A 130 11.04 26.94 -23.56
C SER A 130 10.37 27.95 -24.49
N GLY A 131 9.04 27.95 -24.53
CA GLY A 131 8.30 29.12 -24.98
C GLY A 131 8.66 30.34 -24.10
N PRO A 132 8.50 31.58 -24.59
CA PRO A 132 8.76 32.77 -23.77
C PRO A 132 7.85 32.72 -22.54
N ALA A 133 8.48 32.79 -21.37
CA ALA A 133 7.80 32.88 -20.08
C ALA A 133 7.20 34.28 -19.96
N ASP A 134 5.96 34.44 -20.40
CA ASP A 134 5.18 35.63 -20.10
C ASP A 134 4.53 35.48 -18.72
N ASP A 135 4.68 36.54 -17.96
CA ASP A 135 4.53 36.71 -16.53
C ASP A 135 3.05 36.81 -16.07
N ALA A 136 2.87 36.57 -14.77
CA ALA A 136 1.74 36.94 -13.90
C ALA A 136 0.46 36.06 -13.85
N GLY A 137 0.22 35.48 -12.67
CA GLY A 137 -1.14 35.42 -12.12
C GLY A 137 -1.50 34.22 -11.24
N GLN A 138 -1.44 34.45 -9.91
CA GLN A 138 -2.28 33.88 -8.84
C GLN A 138 -2.92 32.48 -9.00
N GLY A 139 -2.60 31.58 -8.05
CA GLY A 139 -3.20 30.25 -7.96
C GLY A 139 -4.66 30.18 -7.51
N ARG A 140 -5.34 29.11 -7.95
CA ARG A 140 -6.16 28.18 -7.15
C ARG A 140 -6.73 27.11 -8.07
N ALA A 141 -6.62 25.87 -7.60
CA ALA A 141 -7.46 24.70 -7.87
C ALA A 141 -8.29 24.67 -9.16
N MET A 142 -7.99 23.71 -10.04
CA MET A 142 -9.01 22.77 -10.51
C MET A 142 -8.35 21.58 -11.20
N LEU A 143 -8.59 20.40 -10.63
CA LEU A 143 -8.63 19.16 -11.39
C LEU A 143 -9.70 19.36 -12.46
N ASP A 144 -9.30 19.68 -13.68
CA ASP A 144 -10.02 19.45 -14.94
C ASP A 144 -9.22 20.11 -16.06
N SER A 145 -8.38 19.31 -16.73
CA SER A 145 -7.94 19.53 -18.11
C SER A 145 -7.08 18.35 -18.54
N VAL A 146 -7.75 17.27 -18.98
CA VAL A 146 -7.21 16.47 -20.07
C VAL A 146 -7.40 17.32 -21.33
N GLU A 147 -6.56 18.34 -21.49
CA GLU A 147 -6.40 19.01 -22.79
C GLU A 147 -5.60 18.05 -23.67
N ILE A 148 -6.33 17.18 -24.36
CA ILE A 148 -5.85 16.56 -25.57
C ILE A 148 -5.55 17.72 -26.52
N CYS A 149 -4.27 17.99 -26.73
CA CYS A 149 -3.78 18.93 -27.72
C CYS A 149 -4.36 18.54 -29.09
N SER A 150 -5.39 19.28 -29.51
CA SER A 150 -6.19 19.08 -30.73
C SER A 150 -5.56 19.73 -31.96
N CYS A 151 -4.22 19.84 -31.99
CA CYS A 151 -3.49 20.25 -33.18
C CYS A 151 -3.24 19.03 -34.08
N LEU A 152 -4.30 18.53 -34.75
CA LEU A 152 -4.25 17.72 -35.98
C LEU A 152 -5.70 17.42 -36.43
N PHE A 153 -6.38 18.47 -36.90
CA PHE A 153 -7.37 18.39 -37.97
C PHE A 153 -6.90 19.34 -39.09
#